data_AF-A0A2H1EJD1-F1
#
_entry.id   AF-A0A2H1EJD1-F1
#
_cell.length_a   1.000
_cell.length_b   1.000
_cell.length_c   1.000
_cell.angle_alpha   90.00
_cell.angle_beta   90.00
_cell.angle_gamma   90.00
#
_symmetry.space_group_name_H-M   'P 1'
#
loop_
_entity.id
_entity.type
_entity.pdbx_description
1 polymer ?
#
loop_
_entity_poly.entity_id
_entity_poly.type
_entity_poly.pdbx_seq_one_letter_code
_entity_poly.pdbx_strand_id
1 'polypeptide(L)'
;MSESPTLEYILLVAHLVVGFLLVFFSAKAFTRTKYKPMILLAIGFTLLVLGETVVEYAFNFLQNENLQKIIEEGFEIAGFAVLILAVKKS
;
A
#
# COMPACT_ATOMS: atom_id res chain seq x y z
N MET A 1 4.08 6.97 25.99
CA MET A 1 4.55 8.22 25.38
C MET A 1 3.53 8.53 24.29
N SER A 2 2.56 9.41 24.56
CA SER A 2 1.53 9.72 23.56
C SER A 2 2.19 10.54 22.47
N GLU A 3 2.36 9.97 21.27
CA GLU A 3 2.64 10.80 20.11
C GLU A 3 1.54 11.84 19.99
N SER A 4 1.90 13.09 19.68
CA SER A 4 0.89 14.12 19.46
C SER A 4 0.02 13.70 18.27
N PRO A 5 -1.31 13.74 18.36
CA PRO A 5 -2.21 13.25 17.30
C PRO A 5 -1.92 13.88 15.93
N THR A 6 -1.33 15.08 15.90
CA THR A 6 -0.83 15.74 14.69
C THR A 6 0.23 14.95 13.92
N LEU A 7 1.14 14.22 14.59
CA LEU A 7 2.20 13.46 13.91
C LEU A 7 1.62 12.24 13.18
N GLU A 8 0.69 11.53 13.82
CA GLU A 8 -0.02 10.39 13.24
C GLU A 8 -0.73 10.77 11.93
N TYR A 9 -1.49 11.87 11.93
CA TYR A 9 -2.12 12.37 10.70
C TYR A 9 -1.13 12.83 9.63
N ILE A 10 0.00 13.43 10.02
CA ILE A 10 1.04 13.83 9.06
C ILE A 10 1.65 12.59 8.40
N LEU A 11 1.95 11.55 9.17
CA LEU A 11 2.49 10.29 8.67
C LEU A 11 1.48 9.60 7.74
N LEU A 12 0.20 9.54 8.12
CA LEU A 12 -0.87 9.02 7.26
C LEU A 12 -0.90 9.75 5.92
N VAL A 13 -0.95 11.09 5.94
CA VAL A 13 -1.02 11.88 4.71
C VAL A 13 0.23 11.68 3.87
N ALA A 14 1.41 11.66 4.48
CA ALA A 14 2.66 11.41 3.79
C ALA A 14 2.66 10.02 3.14
N HIS A 15 2.25 8.98 3.86
CA HIS A 15 2.20 7.61 3.37
C HIS A 15 1.22 7.48 2.20
N LEU A 16 0.03 8.08 2.31
CA LEU A 16 -0.96 8.08 1.25
C LEU A 16 -0.47 8.82 0.00
N VAL A 17 0.15 10.00 0.16
CA VAL A 17 0.68 10.79 -0.97
C VAL A 17 1.83 10.05 -1.65
N VAL A 18 2.80 9.57 -0.90
CA VAL A 18 3.97 8.84 -1.45
C VAL A 18 3.51 7.54 -2.11
N GLY A 19 2.64 6.78 -1.44
CA GLY A 19 2.04 5.57 -1.97
C GLY A 19 1.28 5.80 -3.27
N PHE A 20 0.44 6.83 -3.31
CA PHE A 20 -0.29 7.21 -4.52
C PHE A 20 0.66 7.62 -5.66
N LEU A 21 1.73 8.36 -5.37
CA LEU A 21 2.74 8.70 -6.36
C LEU A 21 3.43 7.46 -6.93
N LEU A 22 3.80 6.49 -6.09
CA LEU A 22 4.40 5.23 -6.54
C LEU A 22 3.48 4.45 -7.47
N VAL A 23 2.20 4.32 -7.11
CA VAL A 23 1.18 3.69 -7.96
C VAL A 23 1.01 4.45 -9.27
N PHE A 24 0.85 5.78 -9.20
CA PHE A 24 0.68 6.64 -10.36
C PHE A 24 1.86 6.55 -11.33
N PHE A 25 3.09 6.62 -10.85
CA PHE A 25 4.28 6.53 -11.70
C PHE A 25 4.44 5.14 -12.30
N SER A 26 4.18 4.07 -11.54
CA SER A 26 4.22 2.70 -12.04
C SER A 26 3.18 2.47 -13.15
N ALA A 27 1.94 2.93 -12.94
CA ALA A 27 0.87 2.86 -13.93
C ALA A 27 1.18 3.72 -15.16
N LYS A 28 1.63 4.95 -14.97
CA LYS A 28 2.03 5.86 -16.07
C LYS A 28 3.18 5.28 -16.88
N ALA A 29 4.18 4.68 -16.23
CA ALA A 29 5.28 4.00 -16.91
C ALA A 29 4.77 2.85 -17.78
N PHE A 30 3.85 2.02 -17.26
CA PHE A 30 3.21 0.95 -18.04
C PHE A 30 2.49 1.47 -19.29
N THR A 31 1.78 2.60 -19.20
CA THR A 31 1.08 3.16 -20.38
C THR A 31 2.03 3.53 -21.51
N ARG A 32 3.26 3.93 -21.19
CA ARG A 32 4.28 4.33 -22.17
C ARG A 32 5.14 3.18 -22.68
N THR A 33 5.54 2.26 -21.80
CA THR A 33 6.50 1.19 -22.16
C THR A 33 5.82 -0.13 -22.52
N LYS A 34 4.57 -0.34 -22.07
CA LYS A 34 3.86 -1.64 -22.11
C LYS A 34 4.63 -2.77 -21.41
N TYR A 35 5.59 -2.43 -20.57
CA TYR A 35 6.42 -3.39 -19.86
C TYR A 35 5.65 -4.01 -18.70
N LYS A 36 5.34 -5.32 -18.81
CA LYS A 36 4.47 -6.05 -17.88
C LYS A 36 4.91 -5.97 -16.40
N PRO A 37 6.20 -5.95 -16.04
CA PRO A 37 6.61 -5.74 -14.66
C PRO A 37 6.10 -4.43 -14.03
N MET A 38 5.91 -3.36 -14.82
CA MET A 38 5.44 -2.07 -14.29
C MET A 38 4.01 -2.13 -13.76
N ILE A 39 3.15 -2.96 -14.34
CA ILE A 39 1.79 -3.12 -13.80
C ILE A 39 1.78 -3.96 -12.52
N LEU A 40 2.71 -4.90 -12.39
CA LEU A 40 2.90 -5.64 -11.13
C LEU A 40 3.38 -4.72 -10.02
N LEU A 41 4.30 -3.78 -10.31
CA LEU A 41 4.70 -2.75 -9.35
C LEU A 41 3.51 -1.90 -8.91
N ALA A 42 2.68 -1.44 -9.86
CA ALA A 42 1.48 -0.66 -9.54
C ALA A 42 0.51 -1.44 -8.62
N ILE A 43 0.28 -2.73 -8.91
CA ILE A 43 -0.58 -3.59 -8.08
C ILE A 43 0.04 -3.81 -6.69
N GLY A 44 1.34 -4.12 -6.62
CA GLY A 44 2.05 -4.34 -5.36
C GLY A 44 2.00 -3.13 -4.45
N PHE A 45 2.34 -1.94 -4.96
CA PHE A 45 2.24 -0.69 -4.19
C PHE A 45 0.79 -0.36 -3.80
N THR A 46 -0.19 -0.67 -4.65
CA THR A 46 -1.60 -0.46 -4.30
C THR A 46 -2.01 -1.33 -3.11
N LEU A 47 -1.61 -2.61 -3.09
CA LEU A 47 -1.92 -3.51 -1.98
C LEU A 47 -1.28 -3.03 -0.68
N LEU A 48 -0.01 -2.62 -0.71
CA LEU A 48 0.69 -2.08 0.46
C LEU A 48 -0.02 -0.84 1.01
N VAL A 49 -0.33 0.13 0.15
CA VAL A 49 -1.00 1.37 0.56
C VAL A 49 -2.39 1.10 1.11
N LEU A 50 -3.17 0.20 0.49
CA LEU A 50 -4.49 -0.16 0.99
C LEU A 50 -4.42 -0.88 2.34
N GLY A 51 -3.44 -1.78 2.53
CA GLY A 51 -3.18 -2.43 3.81
C GLY A 51 -2.91 -1.41 4.91
N GLU A 52 -1.82 -0.64 4.78
CA GLU A 52 -1.41 0.31 5.83
C GLU A 52 -2.40 1.46 6.03
N THR A 53 -3.00 2.03 4.97
CA THR A 53 -3.83 3.24 5.14
C THR A 53 -5.33 2.96 5.26
N VAL A 54 -5.87 2.03 4.47
CA VAL A 54 -7.32 1.82 4.42
C VAL A 54 -7.74 0.82 5.48
N VAL A 55 -6.99 -0.26 5.71
CA VAL A 55 -7.34 -1.23 6.76
C VAL A 55 -7.11 -0.65 8.15
N GLU A 56 -6.04 0.10 8.37
CA GLU A 56 -5.80 0.75 9.66
C GLU A 56 -6.87 1.79 9.98
N TYR A 57 -7.17 2.72 9.06
CA TYR A 57 -8.05 3.86 9.38
C TYR A 57 -9.52 3.67 9.01
N ALA A 58 -9.83 3.04 7.87
CA ALA A 58 -11.22 2.89 7.42
C ALA A 58 -11.93 1.70 8.08
N PHE A 59 -11.18 0.68 8.51
CA PHE A 59 -11.74 -0.51 9.16
C PHE A 59 -11.67 -0.48 10.69
N ASN A 60 -11.20 0.62 11.31
CA ASN A 60 -11.33 0.86 12.77
C ASN A 60 -12.78 0.80 13.29
N PHE A 61 -13.79 0.79 12.42
CA PHE A 61 -15.19 0.54 12.80
C PHE A 61 -15.51 -0.95 13.05
N LEU A 62 -14.72 -1.87 12.50
CA LEU A 62 -14.80 -3.29 12.85
C LEU A 62 -14.31 -3.39 14.29
N GLN A 63 -15.22 -3.66 15.22
CA GLN A 63 -14.93 -3.82 16.66
C GLN A 63 -14.10 -5.09 16.98
N ASN A 64 -13.22 -5.52 16.06
CA ASN A 64 -12.40 -6.71 16.17
C ASN A 64 -10.98 -6.43 15.66
N GLU A 65 -10.13 -5.96 16.57
CA GLU A 65 -8.74 -5.61 16.32
C GLU A 65 -7.92 -6.79 15.75
N ASN A 66 -8.22 -8.03 16.17
CA ASN A 66 -7.53 -9.21 15.66
C ASN A 66 -7.84 -9.45 14.19
N LEU A 67 -9.10 -9.32 13.80
CA LEU A 67 -9.49 -9.50 12.39
C LEU A 67 -8.89 -8.40 11.52
N GLN A 68 -8.86 -7.16 12.01
CA GLN A 68 -8.25 -6.02 11.31
C GLN A 68 -6.75 -6.26 11.06
N LYS A 69 -5.99 -6.67 12.08
CA LYS A 69 -4.57 -7.02 11.95
C LYS A 69 -4.31 -8.14 10.94
N ILE A 70 -5.10 -9.21 10.98
CA ILE A 70 -4.97 -10.33 10.03
C ILE A 70 -5.18 -9.85 8.59
N ILE A 71 -6.15 -8.96 8.36
CA ILE A 71 -6.41 -8.41 7.03
C ILE A 71 -5.25 -7.51 6.61
N GLU A 72 -4.80 -6.61 7.47
CA GLU A 72 -3.68 -5.69 7.22
C GLU A 72 -2.41 -6.46 6.83
N GLU A 73 -1.97 -7.41 7.66
CA GLU A 73 -0.82 -8.27 7.39
C GLU A 73 -1.00 -9.06 6.08
N GLY A 74 -2.23 -9.50 5.79
CA GLY A 74 -2.57 -10.19 4.55
C GLY A 74 -2.36 -9.32 3.30
N PHE A 75 -2.77 -8.05 3.35
CA PHE A 75 -2.52 -7.08 2.28
C PHE A 75 -1.03 -6.79 2.11
N GLU A 76 -0.31 -6.64 3.22
CA GLU A 76 1.13 -6.37 3.23
C GLU A 76 1.92 -7.52 2.58
N ILE A 77 1.69 -8.75 3.03
CA ILE A 77 2.32 -9.97 2.48
C ILE A 77 2.01 -10.12 0.98
N ALA A 78 0.75 -9.91 0.59
CA ALA A 78 0.35 -9.98 -0.81
C ALA A 78 1.04 -8.90 -1.66
N GLY A 79 1.13 -7.67 -1.13
CA GLY A 79 1.83 -6.56 -1.77
C GLY A 79 3.30 -6.88 -2.00
N PHE A 80 4.02 -7.34 -0.98
CA PHE A 80 5.42 -7.73 -1.12
C PHE A 80 5.63 -8.90 -2.08
N ALA A 81 4.78 -9.93 -2.03
CA ALA A 81 4.85 -11.04 -2.96
C ALA A 81 4.74 -10.57 -4.42
N VAL A 82 3.82 -9.66 -4.70
CA VAL A 82 3.64 -9.07 -6.05
C VAL A 82 4.85 -8.22 -6.44
N LEU A 83 5.42 -7.42 -5.54
CA LEU A 83 6.64 -6.65 -5.80
C LEU A 83 7.83 -7.56 -6.14
N ILE A 84 8.03 -8.65 -5.38
CA ILE A 84 9.07 -9.65 -5.67
C ILE A 84 8.86 -10.26 -7.07
N LEU A 85 7.62 -10.61 -7.42
CA LEU A 85 7.29 -11.11 -8.75
C LEU A 85 7.54 -10.08 -9.85
N ALA A 86 7.30 -8.81 -9.59
CA ALA A 86 7.58 -7.71 -10.50
C ALA A 86 9.08 -7.63 -10.80
N VAL A 87 9.92 -7.62 -9.76
CA VAL A 87 11.38 -7.56 -9.88
C VAL A 87 11.93 -8.81 -10.56
N LYS A 88 11.44 -10.00 -10.20
CA LYS A 88 11.90 -11.27 -10.80
C LYS A 88 11.60 -11.37 -12.31
N LYS A 89 10.51 -10.75 -12.77
CA LYS A 89 10.14 -10.69 -14.20
C LYS A 89 10.77 -9.51 -14.95
N SER A 90 11.52 -8.65 -14.23
CA SER A 90 12.15 -7.46 -14.79
C SER A 90 13.49 -7.75 -15.50
#